data_AF-A0A089RYC4-F1
#
_entry.id   AF-A0A089RYC4-F1
#
_cell.length_a   1.000
_cell.length_b   1.000
_cell.length_c   1.000
_cell.angle_alpha   90.00
_cell.angle_beta   90.00
_cell.angle_gamma   90.00
#
_symmetry.space_group_name_H-M   'P 1'
#
loop_
_entity.id
_entity.type
_entity.pdbx_description
1 polymer ?
#
loop_
_entity_poly.entity_id
_entity_poly.type
_entity_poly.pdbx_seq_one_letter_code
_entity_poly.pdbx_strand_id
1 'polypeptide(L)'
;MTQDEKMTSFLFRLSKDLKQKLEKRAQLENKSVNATLQEIVSVTLKDPPKQVEQGSLEQRNFLGHKVAGKEIDQINGLVSIKGIYYRYLIEGNQSVNENIDYIVIEAVGNIITLRPLTT
;
A
#
# COMPACT_ATOMS: atom_id res chain seq x y z
N MET A 1 3.74 -26.31 9.54
CA MET A 1 2.45 -25.78 9.07
C MET A 1 2.45 -24.30 9.37
N THR A 2 2.71 -23.48 8.37
CA THR A 2 2.70 -22.01 8.49
C THR A 2 1.26 -21.58 8.71
N GLN A 3 0.98 -21.01 9.88
CA GLN A 3 -0.27 -20.35 10.17
C GLN A 3 -0.31 -19.08 9.32
N ASP A 4 -0.98 -19.14 8.19
CA ASP A 4 -1.42 -17.99 7.40
C ASP A 4 -2.27 -17.12 8.36
N GLU A 5 -1.67 -16.07 8.93
CA GLU A 5 -2.41 -15.13 9.77
C GLU A 5 -3.39 -14.41 8.85
N LYS A 6 -4.65 -14.87 8.88
CA LYS A 6 -5.74 -14.33 8.06
C LYS A 6 -5.84 -12.82 8.23
N MET A 7 -5.31 -12.08 7.27
CA MET A 7 -5.46 -10.63 7.22
C MET A 7 -6.94 -10.25 7.19
N THR A 8 -7.30 -9.25 7.98
CA THR A 8 -8.66 -8.72 8.04
C THR A 8 -8.67 -7.23 7.73
N SER A 9 -9.75 -6.74 7.14
CA SER A 9 -9.92 -5.34 6.76
C SER A 9 -11.13 -4.75 7.47
N PHE A 10 -11.02 -3.52 7.96
CA PHE A 10 -12.13 -2.77 8.52
C PHE A 10 -12.12 -1.31 8.03
N LEU A 11 -13.28 -0.67 8.03
CA LEU A 11 -13.39 0.75 7.69
C LEU A 11 -12.91 1.59 8.86
N PHE A 12 -11.82 2.34 8.67
CA PHE A 12 -11.29 3.26 9.68
C PHE A 12 -11.62 4.71 9.30
N ARG A 13 -12.54 5.35 10.04
CA ARG A 13 -12.88 6.77 9.87
C ARG A 13 -12.03 7.62 10.82
N LEU A 14 -11.38 8.64 10.28
CA LEU A 14 -10.54 9.57 11.05
C LEU A 14 -10.67 11.01 10.53
N SER A 15 -10.22 11.99 11.33
CA SER A 15 -10.25 13.40 10.93
C SER A 15 -9.26 13.69 9.79
N LYS A 16 -9.55 14.71 8.97
CA LYS A 16 -8.68 15.11 7.85
C LYS A 16 -7.26 15.46 8.30
N ASP A 17 -7.13 16.16 9.43
CA ASP A 17 -5.82 16.51 10.02
C ASP A 17 -5.02 15.25 10.40
N LEU A 18 -5.67 14.26 11.02
CA LEU A 18 -5.00 13.02 11.41
C LEU A 18 -4.56 12.22 10.18
N LYS A 19 -5.36 12.24 9.11
CA LYS A 19 -5.01 11.60 7.82
C LYS A 19 -3.73 12.21 7.25
N GLN A 20 -3.66 13.54 7.20
CA GLN A 20 -2.51 14.26 6.68
C GLN A 20 -1.24 14.01 7.52
N LYS A 21 -1.36 13.95 8.84
CA LYS A 21 -0.23 13.62 9.73
C LYS A 21 0.29 12.20 9.49
N LEU A 22 -0.63 11.24 9.32
CA LEU A 22 -0.29 9.84 9.05
C LEU A 22 0.38 9.68 7.68
N GLU A 23 -0.16 10.32 6.64
CA GLU A 23 0.42 10.35 5.29
C GLU A 23 1.82 10.95 5.28
N LYS A 24 2.01 12.09 5.96
CA LYS A 24 3.32 12.73 6.05
C LYS A 24 4.34 11.85 6.76
N ARG A 25 3.93 11.16 7.83
CA ARG A 25 4.80 10.21 8.55
C ARG A 25 5.19 9.03 7.66
N ALA A 26 4.22 8.41 7.00
CA ALA A 26 4.44 7.29 6.09
C ALA A 26 5.42 7.67 4.96
N GLN A 27 5.26 8.87 4.41
CA GLN A 27 6.15 9.40 3.38
C GLN A 27 7.59 9.60 3.88
N LEU A 28 7.77 10.17 5.09
CA LEU A 28 9.10 10.36 5.69
C LEU A 28 9.81 9.02 5.95
N GLU A 29 9.06 7.98 6.32
CA GLU A 29 9.61 6.65 6.63
C GLU A 29 9.69 5.72 5.41
N ASN A 30 9.32 6.21 4.20
CA ASN A 30 9.20 5.39 2.99
C ASN A 30 8.33 4.14 3.16
N LYS A 31 7.30 4.23 4.01
CA LYS A 31 6.33 3.18 4.28
C LYS A 31 4.98 3.56 3.67
N SER A 32 4.09 2.58 3.54
CA SER A 32 2.68 2.89 3.30
C SER A 32 2.02 3.45 4.57
N VAL A 33 0.87 4.11 4.36
CA VAL A 33 -0.01 4.54 5.45
C VAL A 33 -0.46 3.34 6.30
N ASN A 34 -0.73 2.20 5.66
CA ASN A 34 -1.18 0.98 6.33
C ASN A 34 -0.08 0.39 7.21
N ALA A 35 1.16 0.26 6.70
CA ALA A 35 2.31 -0.22 7.47
C ALA A 35 2.60 0.69 8.67
N THR A 36 2.53 2.01 8.46
CA THR A 36 2.69 3.00 9.55
C THR A 36 1.60 2.84 10.61
N LEU A 37 0.34 2.65 10.20
CA LEU A 37 -0.77 2.45 11.11
C LEU A 37 -0.63 1.16 11.91
N GLN A 38 -0.26 0.06 11.27
CA GLN A 38 -0.01 -1.22 11.93
C GLN A 38 1.10 -1.10 12.99
N GLU A 39 2.23 -0.46 12.65
CA GLU A 39 3.31 -0.21 13.60
C GLU A 39 2.84 0.60 14.82
N ILE A 40 2.09 1.69 14.61
CA ILE A 40 1.53 2.50 15.70
C ILE A 40 0.60 1.66 16.57
N VAL A 41 -0.30 0.88 15.97
CA VAL A 41 -1.26 0.03 16.70
C VAL A 41 -0.54 -1.06 17.49
N SER A 42 0.41 -1.77 16.88
CA SER A 42 1.23 -2.81 17.53
C SER A 42 1.99 -2.26 18.74
N VAL A 43 2.69 -1.13 18.57
CA VAL A 43 3.42 -0.47 19.67
C VAL A 43 2.46 -0.04 20.78
N THR A 44 1.31 0.53 20.44
CA THR A 44 0.32 1.03 21.42
C THR A 44 -0.33 -0.11 22.20
N LEU A 45 -0.61 -1.24 21.54
CA LEU A 45 -1.24 -2.41 22.17
C LEU A 45 -0.24 -3.34 22.87
N LYS A 46 1.07 -3.03 22.82
CA LYS A 46 2.16 -3.90 23.31
C LYS A 46 2.15 -5.28 22.67
N ASP A 47 1.62 -5.37 21.45
CA ASP A 47 1.67 -6.57 20.63
C ASP A 47 2.88 -6.40 19.71
N PRO A 48 4.02 -7.10 19.95
CA PRO A 48 5.17 -6.97 19.07
C PRO A 48 4.70 -7.33 17.67
N PRO A 49 5.03 -6.54 16.63
CA PRO A 49 4.61 -6.85 15.28
C PRO A 49 5.17 -8.23 14.96
N LYS A 50 4.28 -9.24 14.94
CA LYS A 50 4.56 -10.46 14.21
C LYS A 50 4.88 -9.99 12.81
N GLN A 51 5.89 -10.60 12.19
CA GLN A 51 6.26 -10.27 10.82
C GLN A 51 5.00 -10.44 9.97
N VAL A 52 4.31 -9.32 9.72
CA VAL A 52 3.11 -9.28 8.90
C VAL A 52 3.60 -9.84 7.60
N GLU A 53 3.08 -11.00 7.19
CA GLU A 53 3.52 -11.65 5.97
C GLU A 53 3.44 -10.60 4.88
N GLN A 54 4.61 -10.10 4.46
CA GLN A 54 4.72 -9.32 3.26
C GLN A 54 4.06 -10.18 2.17
N GLY A 55 3.42 -9.55 1.19
CA GLY A 55 2.73 -10.29 0.12
C GLY A 55 3.55 -11.45 -0.46
N SER A 56 2.94 -12.26 -1.33
CA SER A 56 3.61 -13.41 -1.94
C SER A 56 5.04 -13.08 -2.41
N LEU A 57 5.94 -14.07 -2.50
CA LEU A 57 7.32 -13.83 -2.94
C LEU A 57 7.41 -13.00 -4.24
N GLU A 58 6.44 -13.21 -5.13
CA GLU A 58 6.26 -12.42 -6.36
C GLU A 58 5.98 -10.94 -6.07
N GLN A 59 5.10 -10.66 -5.13
CA GLN A 59 4.71 -9.32 -4.69
C GLN A 59 5.85 -8.57 -4.00
N ARG A 60 6.68 -9.27 -3.22
CA ARG A 60 7.88 -8.68 -2.62
C ARG A 60 8.89 -8.23 -3.68
N ASN A 61 8.95 -8.94 -4.81
CA ASN A 61 9.80 -8.56 -5.94
C ASN A 61 9.26 -7.36 -6.74
N PHE A 62 8.04 -6.87 -6.43
CA PHE A 62 7.49 -5.65 -7.03
C PHE A 62 7.82 -4.40 -6.24
N LEU A 63 8.30 -4.48 -5.00
CA LEU A 63 8.64 -3.28 -4.23
C LEU A 63 9.69 -2.45 -4.97
N GLY A 64 9.43 -1.15 -5.12
CA GLY A 64 10.25 -0.24 -5.91
C GLY A 64 10.06 -0.33 -7.43
N HIS A 65 9.20 -1.24 -7.91
CA HIS A 65 8.88 -1.32 -9.33
C HIS A 65 8.11 -0.08 -9.79
N LYS A 66 8.47 0.44 -10.96
CA LYS A 66 7.80 1.57 -11.59
C LYS A 66 6.62 1.07 -12.44
N VAL A 67 5.47 1.71 -12.28
CA VAL A 67 4.24 1.45 -13.02
C VAL A 67 3.85 2.73 -13.74
N ALA A 68 3.62 2.68 -15.05
CA ALA A 68 3.14 3.87 -15.76
C ALA A 68 1.66 4.11 -15.44
N GLY A 69 1.22 5.37 -15.33
CA GLY A 69 -0.19 5.68 -15.02
C GLY A 69 -1.20 5.05 -15.98
N LYS A 70 -0.82 4.87 -17.26
CA LYS A 70 -1.60 4.16 -18.29
C LYS A 70 -1.81 2.66 -18.05
N GLU A 71 -1.02 2.04 -17.17
CA GLU A 71 -1.14 0.62 -16.80
C GLU A 71 -2.13 0.41 -15.64
N ILE A 72 -2.72 1.50 -15.14
CA ILE A 72 -3.72 1.50 -14.08
C ILE A 72 -5.10 1.65 -14.73
N ASP A 73 -5.88 0.57 -14.65
CA ASP A 73 -7.27 0.54 -15.07
C ASP A 73 -8.16 1.09 -13.93
N GLN A 74 -8.49 2.37 -14.04
CA GLN A 74 -9.33 3.06 -13.06
C GLN A 74 -10.78 2.56 -13.06
N ILE A 75 -11.26 2.04 -14.18
CA ILE A 75 -12.64 1.57 -14.34
C ILE A 75 -12.83 0.29 -13.54
N ASN A 76 -11.88 -0.63 -13.67
CA ASN A 76 -11.94 -1.93 -13.00
C ASN A 76 -11.22 -1.92 -11.63
N GLY A 77 -10.50 -0.84 -11.30
CA GLY A 77 -9.76 -0.72 -10.04
C GLY A 77 -8.53 -1.64 -10.00
N LEU A 78 -7.88 -1.86 -11.15
CA LEU A 78 -6.80 -2.81 -11.33
C LEU A 78 -5.51 -2.15 -11.83
N VAL A 79 -4.38 -2.76 -11.51
CA VAL A 79 -3.07 -2.42 -12.07
C VAL A 79 -2.42 -3.69 -12.62
N SER A 80 -1.83 -3.58 -13.82
CA SER A 80 -1.05 -4.67 -14.40
C SER A 80 0.42 -4.53 -14.00
N ILE A 81 0.98 -5.58 -13.38
CA ILE A 81 2.40 -5.65 -13.05
C ILE A 81 2.93 -6.99 -13.58
N LYS A 82 3.87 -6.93 -14.54
CA LYS A 82 4.42 -8.11 -15.22
C LYS A 82 3.36 -9.07 -15.79
N GLY A 83 2.23 -8.54 -16.25
CA GLY A 83 1.14 -9.31 -16.85
C GLY A 83 0.16 -9.94 -15.84
N ILE A 84 0.30 -9.66 -14.55
CA ILE A 84 -0.65 -10.07 -13.50
C ILE A 84 -1.41 -8.84 -13.01
N TYR A 85 -2.73 -8.97 -12.85
CA TYR A 85 -3.61 -7.90 -12.41
C TYR A 85 -3.85 -7.95 -10.89
N TYR A 86 -3.64 -6.82 -10.23
CA TYR A 86 -3.88 -6.65 -8.80
C TYR A 86 -4.84 -5.49 -8.55
N ARG A 87 -5.51 -5.46 -7.40
CA ARG A 87 -6.18 -4.24 -6.94
C ARG A 87 -5.14 -3.22 -6.53
N TYR A 88 -5.43 -1.94 -6.70
CA TYR A 88 -4.51 -0.89 -6.32
C TYR A 88 -5.10 0.10 -5.31
N LEU A 89 -4.21 0.73 -4.54
CA LEU A 89 -4.48 1.93 -3.77
C LEU A 89 -3.44 2.97 -4.16
N ILE A 90 -3.87 4.22 -4.38
CA ILE A 90 -2.94 5.33 -4.51
C ILE A 90 -2.68 5.90 -3.12
N GLU A 91 -1.40 6.09 -2.77
CA GLU A 91 -1.00 6.75 -1.53
C GLU A 91 -1.74 8.08 -1.39
N GLY A 92 -2.33 8.29 -0.21
CA GLY A 92 -3.15 9.46 0.07
C GLY A 92 -4.58 9.43 -0.48
N ASN A 93 -4.99 8.31 -1.10
CA ASN A 93 -6.31 8.11 -1.70
C ASN A 93 -6.63 9.15 -2.79
N GLN A 94 -5.61 9.49 -3.57
CA GLN A 94 -5.73 10.40 -4.71
C GLN A 94 -6.30 9.67 -5.94
N SER A 95 -6.88 10.42 -6.86
CA SER A 95 -7.23 9.89 -8.18
C SER A 95 -5.96 9.54 -8.95
N VAL A 96 -6.07 8.52 -9.81
CA VAL A 96 -5.00 8.16 -10.73
C VAL A 96 -4.84 9.26 -11.78
N ASN A 97 -3.58 9.56 -12.11
CA ASN A 97 -3.18 10.45 -13.18
C ASN A 97 -2.37 9.63 -14.18
N GLU A 98 -2.92 9.47 -15.38
CA GLU A 98 -2.33 8.63 -16.42
C GLU A 98 -1.00 9.18 -16.97
N ASN A 99 -0.72 10.46 -16.72
CA ASN A 99 0.45 11.18 -17.25
C ASN A 99 1.67 11.12 -16.33
N ILE A 100 1.58 10.46 -15.18
CA ILE A 100 2.69 10.31 -14.24
C ILE A 100 2.98 8.84 -13.98
N ASP A 101 4.22 8.56 -13.62
CA ASP A 101 4.63 7.24 -13.18
C ASP A 101 4.34 7.07 -11.68
N TYR A 102 4.21 5.83 -11.26
CA TYR A 102 4.00 5.41 -9.89
C TYR A 102 5.09 4.43 -9.48
N ILE A 103 5.36 4.34 -8.19
CA ILE A 103 6.23 3.33 -7.61
C ILE A 103 5.44 2.47 -6.64
N VAL A 104 5.66 1.15 -6.71
CA VAL A 104 5.08 0.20 -5.75
C VAL A 104 5.81 0.35 -4.41
N ILE A 105 5.08 0.73 -3.36
CA ILE A 105 5.65 0.94 -2.02
C ILE A 105 5.24 -0.16 -1.02
N GLU A 106 4.18 -0.90 -1.31
CA GLU A 106 3.70 -2.00 -0.49
C GLU A 106 2.88 -2.97 -1.34
N ALA A 107 2.96 -4.25 -0.98
CA ALA A 107 2.13 -5.30 -1.55
C ALA A 107 1.66 -6.24 -0.44
N VAL A 108 0.35 -6.29 -0.21
CA VAL A 108 -0.30 -7.02 0.89
C VAL A 108 -1.49 -7.77 0.32
N GLY A 109 -1.41 -9.11 0.30
CA GLY A 109 -2.43 -9.94 -0.34
C GLY A 109 -2.63 -9.53 -1.81
N ASN A 110 -3.86 -9.35 -2.27
CA ASN A 110 -4.14 -8.94 -3.67
C ASN A 110 -4.14 -7.42 -3.90
N ILE A 111 -3.56 -6.63 -2.98
CA ILE A 111 -3.57 -5.16 -3.04
C ILE A 111 -2.14 -4.63 -3.14
N ILE A 112 -1.93 -3.76 -4.14
CA ILE A 112 -0.70 -3.02 -4.36
C ILE A 112 -0.91 -1.56 -4.00
N THR A 113 -0.06 -1.02 -3.12
CA THR A 113 -0.06 0.40 -2.80
C THR A 113 0.96 1.11 -3.68
N LEU A 114 0.49 2.10 -4.43
CA LEU A 114 1.26 2.88 -5.40
C LEU A 114 1.47 4.30 -4.87
N ARG A 115 2.69 4.81 -4.97
CA ARG A 115 3.02 6.22 -4.70
C ARG A 115 3.27 6.95 -6.03
N PRO A 116 2.66 8.12 -6.25
CA PRO A 116 2.98 8.96 -7.41
C PRO A 116 4.47 9.37 -7.41
N LEU A 117 5.15 9.23 -8.54
CA LEU A 117 6.47 9.80 -8.77
C LEU A 117 6.29 11.22 -9.31
N THR A 118 6.18 12.20 -8.41
CA THR A 118 6.26 13.62 -8.78
C THR A 118 7.70 13.96 -9.11
N THR A 119 7.97 14.34 -10.37
CA THR A 119 9.18 15.08 -10.76
C THR A 119 9.08 16.52 -10.32
#